data_AF-A0A3G2SYW3-F1
#
_entry.id   AF-A0A3G2SYW3-F1
#
_cell.length_a   1.000
_cell.length_b   1.000
_cell.length_c   1.000
_cell.angle_alpha   90.00
_cell.angle_beta   90.00
_cell.angle_gamma   90.00
#
_symmetry.space_group_name_H-M   'P 1'
#
loop_
_entity.id
_entity.type
_entity.pdbx_description
1 polymer ?
#
loop_
_entity_poly.entity_id
_entity_poly.type
_entity_poly.pdbx_seq_one_letter_code
_entity_poly.pdbx_strand_id
1 'polypeptide(L)'
;MKGLACVTMLVLGLGLTACQSSNAPKNTRTHEYTLKQKCPTLMDMKVGDVLVFNAPENPSTGYQWQLLQPLKIFKTEETYTQNNEVEQGAVGVGGTKTFRFSAEKPGQDYIELVHIRAWESSKQPDQQWRCRIRVS
;
A
#
# COMPACT_ATOMS: atom_id res chain seq x y z
N MET A 1 50.27 -54.23 -2.65
CA MET A 1 51.34 -53.20 -2.76
C MET A 1 50.94 -52.22 -3.86
N LYS A 2 51.19 -50.92 -3.66
CA LYS A 2 50.46 -49.71 -4.16
C LYS A 2 49.31 -49.37 -3.17
N GLY A 3 49.45 -48.48 -2.19
CA GLY A 3 50.05 -47.13 -2.19
C GLY A 3 49.13 -46.20 -2.99
N LEU A 4 48.56 -45.09 -2.51
CA LEU A 4 49.13 -44.05 -1.65
C LEU A 4 48.04 -43.00 -1.31
N ALA A 5 48.07 -42.53 -0.06
CA ALA A 5 47.71 -41.19 0.47
C ALA A 5 46.34 -40.51 0.25
N CYS A 6 45.66 -40.27 1.38
CA CYS A 6 44.82 -39.09 1.62
C CYS A 6 45.61 -37.78 1.39
N VAL A 7 45.02 -36.82 0.67
CA VAL A 7 45.26 -35.39 0.91
C VAL A 7 43.91 -34.67 0.83
N THR A 8 43.52 -34.13 1.98
CA THR A 8 42.47 -33.14 2.17
C THR A 8 42.80 -31.85 1.42
N MET A 9 41.85 -31.28 0.68
CA MET A 9 41.92 -29.87 0.30
C MET A 9 40.57 -29.20 0.54
N LEU A 10 40.53 -28.50 1.68
CA LEU A 10 39.57 -27.46 2.01
C LEU A 10 39.46 -26.47 0.83
N VAL A 11 38.26 -26.26 0.31
CA VAL A 11 37.94 -25.04 -0.43
C VAL A 11 36.99 -24.21 0.42
N LEU A 12 37.57 -23.25 1.15
CA LEU A 12 36.87 -22.12 1.76
C LEU A 12 36.28 -21.26 0.63
N GLY A 13 34.99 -21.43 0.33
CA GLY A 13 34.21 -20.47 -0.43
C GLY A 13 33.63 -19.43 0.51
N LEU A 14 34.19 -18.21 0.49
CA LEU A 14 33.77 -17.08 1.32
C LEU A 14 32.27 -16.80 1.14
N GLY A 15 31.52 -16.95 2.22
CA GLY A 15 30.15 -16.46 2.32
C GLY A 15 30.15 -14.93 2.31
N LEU A 16 29.64 -14.34 1.23
CA LEU A 16 29.19 -12.95 1.26
C LEU A 16 27.82 -12.96 1.95
N THR A 17 27.83 -12.88 3.28
CA THR A 17 26.63 -12.62 4.07
C THR A 17 26.21 -11.18 3.79
N ALA A 18 25.35 -11.00 2.79
CA ALA A 18 24.64 -9.75 2.60
C ALA A 18 23.68 -9.57 3.78
N CYS A 19 24.12 -8.87 4.83
CA CYS A 19 23.23 -8.34 5.84
C CYS A 19 22.39 -7.24 5.18
N GLN A 20 21.28 -7.62 4.53
CA GLN A 20 20.23 -6.67 4.21
C GLN A 20 19.59 -6.23 5.53
N SER A 21 20.05 -5.09 6.03
CA SER A 21 19.44 -4.39 7.15
C SER A 21 18.11 -3.79 6.69
N SER A 22 17.07 -4.62 6.63
CA SER A 22 15.70 -4.12 6.67
C SER A 22 15.35 -3.88 8.14
N ASN A 23 15.73 -2.71 8.67
CA ASN A 23 15.21 -2.19 9.93
C ASN A 23 13.74 -1.77 9.75
N ALA A 24 12.87 -2.73 9.42
CA ALA A 24 11.44 -2.56 9.65
C ALA A 24 11.19 -2.86 11.15
N PRO A 25 10.49 -1.99 11.89
CA PRO A 25 10.10 -2.30 13.26
C PRO A 25 9.37 -3.65 13.28
N LYS A 26 9.78 -4.55 14.18
CA LYS A 26 9.28 -5.94 14.29
C LYS A 26 7.76 -6.09 14.57
N ASN A 27 6.98 -5.01 14.56
CA ASN A 27 5.55 -5.04 14.92
C ASN A 27 4.64 -4.15 14.06
N THR A 28 5.13 -3.52 12.99
CA THR A 28 4.28 -2.70 12.10
C THR A 28 3.43 -3.61 11.23
N ARG A 29 2.10 -3.59 11.41
CA ARG A 29 1.16 -4.30 10.54
C ARG A 29 0.75 -3.42 9.38
N THR A 30 0.69 -4.01 8.19
CA THR A 30 0.09 -3.37 7.01
C THR A 30 -1.21 -4.06 6.68
N HIS A 31 -2.30 -3.29 6.64
CA HIS A 31 -3.64 -3.72 6.30
C HIS A 31 -3.97 -3.26 4.89
N GLU A 32 -4.06 -4.19 3.95
CA GLU A 32 -4.29 -3.88 2.55
C GLU A 32 -5.74 -4.12 2.15
N TYR A 33 -6.32 -3.14 1.48
CA TYR A 33 -7.67 -3.16 0.96
C TYR A 33 -7.69 -2.77 -0.52
N THR A 34 -8.61 -3.38 -1.24
CA THR A 34 -9.01 -2.98 -2.58
C THR A 34 -10.45 -2.52 -2.57
N LEU A 35 -10.89 -1.86 -3.66
CA LEU A 35 -12.28 -1.46 -3.86
C LEU A 35 -13.32 -2.58 -3.61
N LYS A 36 -12.95 -3.84 -3.88
CA LYS A 36 -13.85 -5.00 -3.71
C LYS A 36 -14.02 -5.43 -2.25
N GLN A 37 -13.10 -5.03 -1.37
CA GLN A 37 -13.08 -5.45 0.03
C GLN A 37 -13.75 -4.42 0.92
N LYS A 38 -14.65 -4.86 1.79
CA LYS A 38 -15.26 -3.99 2.80
C LYS A 38 -14.35 -3.93 4.04
N CYS A 39 -14.18 -2.74 4.61
CA CYS A 39 -13.61 -2.61 5.94
C CYS A 39 -14.58 -3.20 6.98
N PRO A 40 -14.10 -3.79 8.08
CA PRO A 40 -14.94 -4.20 9.20
C PRO A 40 -15.71 -3.01 9.79
N THR A 41 -16.74 -3.30 10.60
CA THR A 41 -17.54 -2.28 11.30
C THR A 41 -16.68 -1.32 12.12
N LEU A 42 -15.64 -1.86 12.76
CA LEU A 42 -14.58 -1.12 13.43
C LEU A 42 -13.27 -1.85 13.17
N MET A 43 -12.29 -1.12 12.67
CA MET A 43 -10.93 -1.60 12.48
C MET A 43 -10.08 -1.13 13.67
N ASP A 44 -9.50 -2.07 14.41
CA ASP A 44 -8.57 -1.75 15.49
C ASP A 44 -7.12 -1.87 14.98
N MET A 45 -6.35 -0.79 15.15
CA MET A 45 -4.95 -0.65 14.75
C MET A 45 -4.11 -0.16 15.91
N LYS A 46 -2.79 -0.28 15.81
CA LYS A 46 -1.82 0.31 16.74
C LYS A 46 -1.10 1.49 16.11
N VAL A 47 -0.53 2.36 16.95
CA VAL A 47 0.40 3.40 16.46
C VAL A 47 1.55 2.72 15.71
N GLY A 48 1.84 3.23 14.52
CA GLY A 48 2.82 2.68 13.59
C GLY A 48 2.25 1.67 12.59
N ASP A 49 1.02 1.17 12.77
CA ASP A 49 0.35 0.35 11.75
C ASP A 49 -0.02 1.20 10.54
N VAL A 50 -0.15 0.54 9.39
CA VAL A 50 -0.44 1.17 8.11
C VAL A 50 -1.68 0.54 7.50
N LEU A 51 -2.57 1.37 6.96
CA LEU A 51 -3.64 0.94 6.07
C LEU A 51 -3.32 1.40 4.65
N VAL A 52 -3.38 0.47 3.69
CA VAL A 52 -3.21 0.76 2.26
C VAL A 52 -4.51 0.44 1.55
N PHE A 53 -5.01 1.41 0.79
CA PHE A 53 -6.16 1.21 -0.09
C PHE A 53 -5.74 1.40 -1.55
N ASN A 54 -6.02 0.39 -2.39
CA ASN A 54 -5.74 0.37 -3.81
C ASN A 54 -7.04 0.33 -4.61
N ALA A 55 -7.23 1.28 -5.53
CA ALA A 55 -8.37 1.27 -6.44
C ALA A 55 -7.96 1.57 -7.87
N PRO A 56 -8.62 0.93 -8.87
CA PRO A 56 -8.48 1.35 -10.25
C PRO A 56 -8.88 2.81 -10.41
N GLU A 57 -8.11 3.56 -11.18
CA GLU A 57 -8.38 4.96 -11.52
C GLU A 57 -8.00 5.20 -12.97
N ASN A 58 -8.82 5.94 -13.71
CA ASN A 58 -8.45 6.41 -15.04
C ASN A 58 -8.60 7.94 -15.13
N PRO A 59 -7.51 8.69 -14.88
CA PRO A 59 -7.55 10.16 -14.88
C PRO A 59 -8.03 10.76 -16.20
N SER A 60 -7.87 10.07 -17.34
CA SER A 60 -8.35 10.56 -18.65
C SER A 60 -9.88 10.69 -18.74
N THR A 61 -10.61 10.02 -17.85
CA THR A 61 -12.08 10.12 -17.76
C THR A 61 -12.55 11.28 -16.90
N GLY A 62 -11.62 11.96 -16.21
CA GLY A 62 -11.89 13.01 -15.24
C GLY A 62 -12.25 12.52 -13.84
N TYR A 63 -12.51 11.22 -13.66
CA TYR A 63 -12.78 10.66 -12.34
C TYR A 63 -11.49 10.41 -11.57
N GLN A 64 -11.54 10.74 -10.28
CA GLN A 64 -10.42 10.57 -9.35
C GLN A 64 -10.95 10.12 -7.99
N TRP A 65 -10.16 9.30 -7.30
CA TRP A 65 -10.38 9.01 -5.89
C TRP A 65 -9.84 10.15 -5.03
N GLN A 66 -10.61 10.52 -4.02
CA GLN A 66 -10.29 11.60 -3.09
C GLN A 66 -10.62 11.18 -1.66
N LEU A 67 -9.77 11.60 -0.73
CA LEU A 67 -10.10 11.58 0.69
C LEU A 67 -11.04 12.74 1.01
N LEU A 68 -12.25 12.42 1.48
CA LEU A 68 -13.31 13.41 1.65
C LEU A 68 -13.04 14.41 2.78
N GLN A 69 -12.40 13.96 3.86
CA GLN A 69 -12.09 14.77 5.02
C GLN A 69 -10.66 14.49 5.50
N PRO A 70 -9.91 15.52 5.94
CA PRO A 70 -8.59 15.30 6.51
C PRO A 70 -8.69 14.48 7.79
N LEU A 71 -7.74 13.55 7.95
CA LEU A 71 -7.61 12.72 9.14
C LEU A 71 -6.73 13.41 10.19
N LYS A 72 -6.99 13.12 11.46
CA LYS A 72 -6.32 13.77 12.60
C LYS A 72 -5.19 12.92 13.18
N ILE A 73 -5.31 11.60 13.08
CA ILE A 73 -4.39 10.65 13.71
C ILE A 73 -3.52 9.88 12.73
N PHE A 74 -3.67 10.15 11.42
CA PHE A 74 -2.94 9.50 10.34
C PHE A 74 -2.11 10.49 9.53
N LYS A 75 -0.91 10.07 9.15
CA LYS A 75 -0.22 10.62 7.97
C LYS A 75 -0.80 9.96 6.72
N THR A 76 -1.23 10.78 5.77
CA THR A 76 -1.80 10.31 4.49
C THR A 76 -0.83 10.58 3.35
N GLU A 77 -0.57 9.55 2.54
CA GLU A 77 0.22 9.63 1.31
C GLU A 77 -0.60 9.05 0.16
N GLU A 78 -0.53 9.69 -1.01
CA GLU A 78 -1.27 9.29 -2.20
C GLU A 78 -0.35 9.15 -3.39
N THR A 79 -0.50 8.05 -4.13
CA THR A 79 0.23 7.82 -5.38
C THR A 79 -0.70 7.32 -6.46
N TYR A 80 -0.36 7.61 -7.72
CA TYR A 80 -1.02 7.02 -8.89
C TYR A 80 0.05 6.35 -9.74
N THR A 81 -0.19 5.09 -10.09
CA THR A 81 0.68 4.30 -10.96
C THR A 81 -0.11 3.87 -12.17
N GLN A 82 0.28 4.37 -13.35
CA GLN A 82 -0.32 3.96 -14.62
C GLN A 82 0.02 2.51 -14.94
N ASN A 83 -0.93 1.76 -15.51
CA ASN A 83 -0.68 0.40 -15.96
C ASN A 83 0.28 0.40 -17.15
N ASN A 84 1.31 -0.44 -17.09
CA ASN A 84 2.35 -0.57 -18.12
C ASN A 84 2.14 -1.78 -19.05
N GLU A 85 1.16 -2.65 -18.75
CA GLU A 85 0.79 -3.83 -19.55
C GLU A 85 -0.10 -3.46 -20.75
N VAL A 86 0.28 -2.42 -21.50
CA VAL A 86 -0.46 -1.92 -22.67
C VAL A 86 0.46 -1.76 -23.86
N GLU A 87 -0.12 -1.75 -25.06
CA GLU A 87 0.64 -1.47 -26.29
C GLU A 87 1.37 -0.12 -26.19
N GLN A 88 2.60 -0.06 -26.70
CA GLN A 88 3.36 1.17 -26.75
C GLN A 88 2.61 2.22 -27.57
N GLY A 89 2.38 3.40 -26.96
CA GLY A 89 1.64 4.49 -27.58
C GLY A 89 0.12 4.49 -27.28
N ALA A 90 -0.37 3.55 -26.47
CA ALA A 90 -1.77 3.58 -26.02
C ALA A 90 -2.07 4.84 -25.18
N VAL A 91 -3.14 5.55 -25.56
CA VAL A 91 -3.63 6.75 -24.85
C VAL A 91 -4.83 6.41 -23.97
N GLY A 92 -5.04 7.18 -22.90
CA GLY A 92 -6.18 6.98 -22.00
C GLY A 92 -6.08 5.75 -21.10
N VAL A 93 -4.87 5.21 -20.94
CA VAL A 93 -4.59 4.03 -20.13
C VAL A 93 -4.76 4.38 -18.66
N GLY A 94 -5.64 3.65 -17.99
CA GLY A 94 -5.85 3.77 -16.55
C GLY A 94 -4.69 3.20 -15.74
N GLY A 95 -4.84 3.26 -14.44
CA GLY A 95 -3.86 2.82 -13.48
C GLY A 95 -4.50 2.48 -12.15
N THR A 96 -3.67 2.50 -11.12
CA THR A 96 -4.09 2.29 -9.73
C THR A 96 -3.76 3.53 -8.92
N LYS A 97 -4.78 4.06 -8.22
CA LYS A 97 -4.60 5.04 -7.16
C LYS A 97 -4.39 4.27 -5.85
N THR A 98 -3.35 4.65 -5.12
CA THR A 98 -3.00 4.07 -3.83
C THR A 98 -3.04 5.16 -2.76
N PHE A 99 -3.79 4.91 -1.69
CA PHE A 99 -3.74 5.70 -0.46
C PHE A 99 -3.01 4.90 0.61
N ARG A 100 -2.06 5.53 1.29
CA ARG A 100 -1.33 4.97 2.42
C ARG A 100 -1.57 5.83 3.65
N PHE A 101 -2.18 5.24 4.67
CA PHE A 101 -2.49 5.86 5.94
C PHE A 101 -1.61 5.26 7.03
N SER A 102 -0.66 6.03 7.55
CA SER A 102 0.22 5.60 8.64
C SER A 102 -0.30 6.14 9.97
N ALA A 103 -0.64 5.27 10.91
CA ALA A 103 -1.19 5.66 12.20
C ALA A 103 -0.09 6.32 13.05
N GLU A 104 -0.22 7.61 13.36
CA GLU A 104 0.79 8.37 14.11
C GLU A 104 0.43 8.53 15.59
N LYS A 105 -0.87 8.53 15.93
CA LYS A 105 -1.36 8.83 17.27
C LYS A 105 -2.54 7.92 17.64
N PRO A 106 -2.74 7.61 18.93
CA PRO A 106 -3.97 6.97 19.39
C PRO A 106 -5.19 7.86 19.15
N GLY A 107 -6.34 7.25 18.92
CA GLY A 107 -7.60 7.97 18.69
C GLY A 107 -8.56 7.21 17.79
N GLN A 108 -9.53 7.93 17.23
CA GLN A 108 -10.46 7.40 16.25
C GLN A 108 -10.57 8.35 15.07
N ASP A 109 -10.64 7.79 13.87
CA ASP A 109 -10.87 8.52 12.63
C ASP A 109 -11.78 7.69 11.72
N TYR A 110 -12.38 8.37 10.74
CA TYR A 110 -13.23 7.76 9.73
C TYR A 110 -12.67 8.08 8.35
N ILE A 111 -12.14 7.06 7.68
CA ILE A 111 -11.66 7.19 6.31
C ILE A 111 -12.86 7.10 5.39
N GLU A 112 -13.06 8.14 4.58
CA GLU A 112 -14.05 8.18 3.51
C GLU A 112 -13.35 8.53 2.21
N LEU A 113 -13.25 7.52 1.33
CA LEU A 113 -12.72 7.67 -0.01
C LEU A 113 -13.90 7.71 -0.99
N VAL A 114 -13.91 8.70 -1.86
CA VAL A 114 -14.96 8.90 -2.87
C VAL A 114 -14.33 8.99 -4.25
N HIS A 115 -14.98 8.38 -5.24
CA HIS A 115 -14.60 8.50 -6.64
C HIS A 115 -15.54 9.50 -7.29
N ILE A 116 -14.97 10.60 -7.79
CA ILE A 116 -15.76 11.72 -8.32
C ILE A 116 -14.93 12.54 -9.31
N ARG A 117 -15.62 13.29 -10.17
CA ARG A 117 -15.01 14.36 -10.96
C ARG A 117 -14.90 15.61 -10.11
N ALA A 118 -13.73 16.24 -10.08
CA ALA A 118 -13.47 17.42 -9.25
C ALA A 118 -14.50 18.55 -9.46
N TRP A 119 -14.99 18.73 -10.69
CA TRP A 119 -15.99 19.74 -11.07
C TRP A 119 -17.45 19.32 -10.84
N GLU A 120 -17.71 18.07 -10.44
CA GLU A 120 -19.06 17.56 -10.13
C GLU A 120 -19.28 17.38 -8.63
N SER A 121 -18.60 18.19 -7.80
CA SER A 121 -18.56 18.06 -6.33
C SER A 121 -19.92 18.16 -5.64
N SER A 122 -20.98 18.59 -6.34
CA SER A 122 -22.37 18.61 -5.86
C SER A 122 -23.17 17.34 -6.18
N LYS A 123 -22.63 16.38 -6.94
CA LYS A 123 -23.27 15.10 -7.27
C LYS A 123 -22.82 13.99 -6.32
N GLN A 124 -23.63 12.94 -6.21
CA GLN A 124 -23.24 11.73 -5.48
C GLN A 124 -22.04 11.07 -6.18
N PRO A 125 -21.03 10.60 -5.42
CA PRO A 125 -19.91 9.86 -5.99
C PRO A 125 -20.40 8.54 -6.61
N ASP A 126 -19.77 8.13 -7.70
CA ASP A 126 -20.13 6.88 -8.39
C ASP A 126 -19.63 5.65 -7.62
N GLN A 127 -18.55 5.80 -6.86
CA GLN A 127 -18.01 4.79 -5.96
C GLN A 127 -17.53 5.41 -4.64
N GLN A 128 -17.58 4.61 -3.58
CA GLN A 128 -17.10 5.03 -2.27
C GLN A 128 -16.56 3.84 -1.49
N TRP A 129 -15.56 4.09 -0.65
CA TRP A 129 -15.02 3.14 0.31
C TRP A 129 -14.86 3.81 1.67
N ARG A 130 -15.31 3.16 2.73
CA ARG A 130 -15.38 3.77 4.07
C ARG A 130 -14.88 2.81 5.14
N CYS A 131 -14.15 3.35 6.11
CA CYS A 131 -13.56 2.55 7.18
C CYS A 131 -13.48 3.34 8.49
N ARG A 132 -14.14 2.81 9.53
CA ARG A 132 -14.05 3.36 10.89
C ARG A 132 -12.90 2.71 11.60
N ILE A 133 -11.97 3.52 12.09
CA ILE A 133 -10.72 3.03 12.67
C ILE A 133 -10.57 3.56 14.10
N ARG A 134 -10.12 2.67 14.98
CA ARG A 134 -9.59 3.02 16.29
C ARG A 134 -8.10 2.67 16.31
N VAL A 135 -7.29 3.61 16.74
CA VAL A 135 -5.86 3.41 17.01
C VAL A 135 -5.66 3.42 18.52
N SER A 136 -5.07 2.35 19.07
CA SER A 136 -4.75 2.19 20.50
C SER A 136 -3.26 2.08 20.74
#